data_AF-A0A497Q3M4-F1
#
_entry.id   AF-A0A497Q3M4-F1
#
_cell.length_a   1.000
_cell.length_b   1.000
_cell.length_c   1.000
_cell.angle_alpha   90.00
_cell.angle_beta   90.00
_cell.angle_gamma   90.00
#
_symmetry.space_group_name_H-M   'P 1'
#
loop_
_entity.id
_entity.type
_entity.pdbx_description
1 polymer ?
#
loop_
_entity_poly.entity_id
_entity_poly.type
_entity_poly.pdbx_seq_one_letter_code
_entity_poly.pdbx_strand_id
1 'polypeptide(L)'
;MGIKGKLAWTIKIDKVSKTLFQASYRELMNLLMATSDSVEEINRKMKDIGFRVGETLLMDYADRIRQHAASFAEFSNTLQLAYKVNSGQDFTDVWISPDKRTIKFTDANCPICEGVLIDDMPGLQYCALVSGVFDAVMKLRGFSAESFQESCRAVGDDVCTWTLTLRE
;
A
#
# COMPACT_ATOMS: atom_id res chain seq x y z
N MET A 1 8.95 5.17 -19.30
CA MET A 1 8.29 4.00 -19.91
C MET A 1 7.40 4.44 -21.06
N GLY A 2 7.54 3.85 -22.25
CA GLY A 2 6.71 4.21 -23.42
C GLY A 2 5.27 3.70 -23.30
N ILE A 3 4.38 4.28 -24.11
CA ILE A 3 2.92 3.99 -24.15
C ILE A 3 2.63 2.48 -24.32
N LYS A 4 3.45 1.77 -25.09
CA LYS A 4 3.34 0.30 -25.29
C LYS A 4 3.59 -0.52 -24.02
N GLY A 5 4.46 -0.04 -23.11
CA GLY A 5 4.75 -0.70 -21.84
C GLY A 5 3.61 -0.58 -20.82
N LYS A 6 2.91 0.57 -20.81
CA LYS A 6 1.69 0.77 -20.00
C LYS A 6 0.56 -0.15 -20.47
N LEU A 7 0.33 -0.25 -21.79
CA LEU A 7 -0.73 -1.09 -22.34
C LEU A 7 -0.49 -2.59 -22.12
N ALA A 8 0.76 -3.04 -22.30
CA ALA A 8 1.14 -4.44 -22.09
C ALA A 8 1.00 -4.89 -20.63
N TRP A 9 1.15 -3.99 -19.66
CA TRP A 9 1.01 -4.31 -18.23
C TRP A 9 -0.45 -4.43 -17.79
N THR A 10 -1.34 -3.57 -18.30
CA THR A 10 -2.77 -3.64 -18.00
C THR A 10 -3.41 -4.94 -18.52
N ILE A 11 -2.87 -5.52 -19.59
CA ILE A 11 -3.39 -6.73 -20.24
C ILE A 11 -2.84 -8.03 -19.60
N LYS A 12 -1.77 -7.98 -18.79
CA LYS A 12 -1.02 -9.18 -18.35
C LYS A 12 -1.28 -9.60 -16.89
N ILE A 13 -2.32 -9.08 -16.26
CA ILE A 13 -2.65 -9.39 -14.86
C ILE A 13 -4.11 -9.82 -14.78
N ASP A 14 -4.30 -11.03 -14.32
CA ASP A 14 -5.63 -11.57 -14.04
C ASP A 14 -6.30 -10.75 -12.95
N LYS A 15 -7.54 -10.36 -13.21
CA LYS A 15 -8.33 -9.52 -12.31
C LYS A 15 -9.33 -10.37 -11.56
N VAL A 16 -9.41 -10.15 -10.25
CA VAL A 16 -10.47 -10.69 -9.39
C VAL A 16 -11.51 -9.60 -9.11
N SER A 17 -12.70 -10.00 -8.68
CA SER A 17 -13.75 -9.06 -8.30
C SER A 17 -13.33 -8.18 -7.13
N LYS A 18 -13.50 -6.86 -7.27
CA LYS A 18 -13.26 -5.88 -6.20
C LYS A 18 -14.10 -6.19 -4.96
N THR A 19 -15.37 -6.54 -5.14
CA THR A 19 -16.28 -6.87 -4.04
C THR A 19 -15.81 -8.11 -3.28
N LEU A 20 -15.31 -9.13 -4.00
CA LEU A 20 -14.76 -10.33 -3.37
C LEU A 20 -13.51 -10.00 -2.54
N PHE A 21 -12.61 -9.17 -3.08
CA PHE A 21 -11.43 -8.70 -2.34
C PHE A 21 -11.84 -7.92 -1.08
N GLN A 22 -12.75 -6.94 -1.21
CA GLN A 22 -13.20 -6.11 -0.09
C GLN A 22 -13.90 -6.94 1.01
N ALA A 23 -14.75 -7.90 0.64
CA ALA A 23 -15.38 -8.80 1.60
C ALA A 23 -14.34 -9.63 2.35
N SER A 24 -13.36 -10.20 1.63
CA SER A 24 -12.28 -10.98 2.24
C SER A 24 -11.40 -10.13 3.16
N TYR A 25 -11.08 -8.90 2.74
CA TYR A 25 -10.29 -7.95 3.52
C TYR A 25 -11.02 -7.52 4.79
N ARG A 26 -12.33 -7.27 4.69
CA ARG A 26 -13.17 -6.90 5.83
C ARG A 26 -13.22 -8.02 6.86
N GLU A 27 -13.43 -9.26 6.44
CA GLU A 27 -13.45 -10.39 7.39
C GLU A 27 -12.07 -10.67 8.01
N LEU A 28 -10.99 -10.44 7.26
CA LEU A 28 -9.65 -10.46 7.83
C LEU A 28 -9.49 -9.38 8.91
N MET A 29 -9.93 -8.15 8.65
CA MET A 29 -9.91 -7.08 9.64
C MET A 29 -10.78 -7.42 10.85
N ASN A 30 -12.00 -7.94 10.66
CA ASN A 30 -12.88 -8.38 11.75
C ASN A 30 -12.21 -9.44 12.61
N LEU A 31 -11.55 -10.41 12.00
CA LEU A 31 -10.81 -11.44 12.73
C LEU A 31 -9.66 -10.82 13.54
N LEU A 32 -8.88 -9.89 12.96
CA LEU A 32 -7.81 -9.21 13.67
C LEU A 32 -8.35 -8.37 14.84
N MET A 33 -9.46 -7.65 14.63
CA MET A 33 -10.13 -6.86 15.66
C MET A 33 -10.65 -7.73 16.80
N ALA A 34 -11.19 -8.91 16.50
CA ALA A 34 -11.70 -9.84 17.51
C ALA A 34 -10.61 -10.64 18.27
N THR A 35 -9.38 -10.70 17.74
CA THR A 35 -8.30 -11.57 18.24
C THR A 35 -7.04 -10.80 18.66
N SER A 36 -7.15 -9.48 18.82
CA SER A 36 -6.05 -8.62 19.26
C SER A 36 -6.49 -7.84 20.50
N ASP A 37 -5.52 -7.57 21.37
CA ASP A 37 -5.77 -6.90 22.65
C ASP A 37 -5.82 -5.37 22.51
N SER A 38 -5.27 -4.83 21.41
CA SER A 38 -5.23 -3.38 21.15
C SER A 38 -5.21 -3.01 19.67
N VAL A 39 -5.50 -1.74 19.37
CA VAL A 39 -5.43 -1.15 18.03
C VAL A 39 -4.01 -1.21 17.45
N GLU A 40 -3.00 -0.99 18.29
CA GLU A 40 -1.59 -1.09 17.89
C GLU A 40 -1.24 -2.50 17.44
N GLU A 41 -1.76 -3.51 18.13
CA GLU A 41 -1.57 -4.91 17.72
C GLU A 41 -2.26 -5.22 16.40
N ILE A 42 -3.49 -4.71 16.17
CA ILE A 42 -4.22 -4.86 14.90
C ILE A 42 -3.39 -4.25 13.76
N ASN A 43 -2.94 -3.01 13.94
CA ASN A 43 -2.13 -2.28 12.96
C ASN A 43 -0.83 -3.03 12.64
N ARG A 44 -0.12 -3.52 13.67
CA ARG A 44 1.10 -4.32 13.51
C ARG A 44 0.83 -5.60 12.73
N LYS A 45 -0.17 -6.39 13.13
CA LYS A 45 -0.53 -7.65 12.45
C LYS A 45 -0.91 -7.41 10.98
N MET A 46 -1.71 -6.39 10.69
CA MET A 46 -2.09 -6.04 9.32
C MET A 46 -0.88 -5.58 8.49
N LYS A 47 0.03 -4.82 9.08
CA LYS A 47 1.27 -4.42 8.43
C LYS A 47 2.19 -5.61 8.16
N ASP A 48 2.29 -6.58 9.09
CA ASP A 48 3.06 -7.82 8.90
C ASP A 48 2.47 -8.69 7.77
N ILE A 49 1.13 -8.77 7.68
CA ILE A 49 0.45 -9.42 6.56
C ILE A 49 0.80 -8.70 5.25
N GLY A 50 0.71 -7.37 5.23
CA GLY A 50 1.09 -6.55 4.07
C GLY A 50 2.54 -6.78 3.64
N PHE A 51 3.46 -6.91 4.59
CA PHE A 51 4.86 -7.21 4.31
C PHE A 51 5.01 -8.54 3.56
N ARG A 52 4.38 -9.62 4.06
CA ARG A 52 4.40 -10.94 3.41
C ARG A 52 3.73 -10.93 2.02
N VAL A 53 2.64 -10.17 1.88
CA VAL A 53 2.01 -9.92 0.57
C VAL A 53 2.99 -9.24 -0.37
N GLY A 54 3.68 -8.20 0.10
CA GLY A 54 4.69 -7.48 -0.68
C GLY A 54 5.84 -8.36 -1.13
N GLU A 55 6.33 -9.27 -0.28
CA GLU A 55 7.35 -10.26 -0.66
C GLU A 55 6.86 -11.17 -1.79
N THR A 56 5.63 -11.68 -1.68
CA THR A 56 5.03 -12.57 -2.69
C THR A 56 4.84 -11.84 -4.02
N LEU A 57 4.25 -10.65 -3.99
CA LEU A 57 4.08 -9.81 -5.18
C LEU A 57 5.43 -9.52 -5.84
N LEU A 58 6.46 -9.18 -5.05
CA LEU A 58 7.77 -8.91 -5.61
C LEU A 58 8.45 -10.12 -6.22
N MET A 59 8.29 -11.33 -5.67
CA MET A 59 8.81 -12.55 -6.30
C MET A 59 8.17 -12.74 -7.68
N ASP A 60 6.85 -12.53 -7.81
CA ASP A 60 6.14 -12.64 -9.09
C ASP A 60 6.51 -11.52 -10.08
N TYR A 61 6.97 -10.37 -9.58
CA TYR A 61 7.33 -9.19 -10.38
C TYR A 61 8.84 -9.04 -10.67
N ALA A 62 9.72 -9.67 -9.90
CA ALA A 62 11.18 -9.56 -10.05
C ALA A 62 11.62 -9.99 -11.46
N ASP A 63 11.04 -11.06 -12.00
CA ASP A 63 11.30 -11.54 -13.35
C ASP A 63 10.79 -10.58 -14.46
N ARG A 64 9.87 -9.68 -14.12
CA ARG A 64 9.18 -8.78 -15.06
C ARG A 64 9.79 -7.37 -15.09
N ILE A 65 10.51 -6.95 -14.05
CA ILE A 65 11.04 -5.58 -13.91
C ILE A 65 12.57 -5.59 -14.13
N ARG A 66 13.01 -5.15 -15.32
CA ARG A 66 14.44 -5.10 -15.71
C ARG A 66 15.19 -3.83 -15.26
N GLN A 67 14.50 -2.78 -14.83
CA GLN A 67 15.11 -1.54 -14.37
C GLN A 67 14.69 -1.27 -12.92
N HIS A 68 15.68 -1.09 -12.05
CA HIS A 68 15.49 -0.77 -10.65
C HIS A 68 15.71 0.74 -10.46
N ALA A 69 14.87 1.39 -9.64
CA ALA A 69 15.07 2.79 -9.28
C ALA A 69 16.41 2.95 -8.54
N ALA A 70 17.15 4.02 -8.84
CA ALA A 70 18.50 4.23 -8.34
C ALA A 70 18.53 4.95 -6.98
N SER A 71 17.41 5.57 -6.57
CA SER A 71 17.29 6.30 -5.31
C SER A 71 15.91 6.13 -4.66
N PHE A 72 15.82 6.37 -3.35
CA PHE A 72 14.57 6.31 -2.58
C PHE A 72 13.45 7.16 -3.20
N ALA A 73 13.74 8.41 -3.59
CA ALA A 73 12.73 9.28 -4.22
C ALA A 73 12.25 8.74 -5.58
N GLU A 74 13.10 8.09 -6.37
CA GLU A 74 12.70 7.51 -7.65
C GLU A 74 11.77 6.30 -7.49
N PHE A 75 11.79 5.63 -6.33
CA PHE A 75 10.88 4.53 -6.02
C PHE A 75 9.41 4.95 -5.95
N SER A 76 9.12 6.24 -5.79
CA SER A 76 7.76 6.78 -5.89
C SER A 76 7.05 6.34 -7.18
N ASN A 77 7.75 6.37 -8.32
CA ASN A 77 7.22 5.94 -9.61
C ASN A 77 6.95 4.42 -9.66
N THR A 78 7.82 3.63 -9.04
CA THR A 78 7.67 2.17 -8.98
C THR A 78 6.45 1.79 -8.14
N LEU A 79 6.31 2.41 -6.96
CA LEU A 79 5.18 2.16 -6.07
C LEU A 79 3.86 2.68 -6.66
N GLN A 80 3.87 3.83 -7.34
CA GLN A 80 2.70 4.34 -8.06
C GLN A 80 2.27 3.39 -9.17
N LEU A 81 3.21 2.87 -9.97
CA LEU A 81 2.90 1.87 -10.98
C LEU A 81 2.36 0.57 -10.35
N ALA A 82 3.01 0.08 -9.29
CA ALA A 82 2.57 -1.12 -8.59
C ALA A 82 1.15 -0.97 -8.04
N TYR A 83 0.82 0.20 -7.48
CA TYR A 83 -0.52 0.50 -7.01
C TYR A 83 -1.52 0.45 -8.16
N LYS A 84 -1.30 1.21 -9.24
CA LYS A 84 -2.16 1.21 -10.44
C LYS A 84 -2.42 -0.18 -11.00
N VAL A 85 -1.37 -0.99 -11.05
CA VAL A 85 -1.39 -2.35 -11.54
C VAL A 85 -2.28 -3.25 -10.68
N ASN A 86 -2.20 -3.15 -9.35
CA ASN A 86 -2.93 -4.01 -8.43
C ASN A 86 -4.35 -3.50 -8.15
N SER A 87 -4.54 -2.19 -8.00
CA SER A 87 -5.81 -1.55 -7.63
C SER A 87 -6.65 -1.16 -8.85
N GLY A 88 -6.03 -0.98 -10.02
CA GLY A 88 -6.67 -0.45 -11.21
C GLY A 88 -6.69 1.09 -11.29
N GLN A 89 -6.17 1.80 -10.30
CA GLN A 89 -6.16 3.27 -10.25
C GLN A 89 -4.83 3.83 -9.75
N ASP A 90 -4.44 5.02 -10.21
CA ASP A 90 -3.29 5.72 -9.65
C ASP A 90 -3.63 6.32 -8.28
N PHE A 91 -2.61 6.59 -7.46
CA PHE A 91 -2.77 7.50 -6.32
C PHE A 91 -3.27 8.86 -6.81
N THR A 92 -4.11 9.51 -6.01
CA THR A 92 -4.63 10.85 -6.29
C THR A 92 -3.52 11.90 -6.23
N ASP A 93 -2.59 11.76 -5.28
CA ASP A 93 -1.42 12.62 -5.15
C ASP A 93 -0.20 11.84 -4.66
N VAL A 94 1.00 12.28 -5.07
CA VAL A 94 2.28 11.77 -4.58
C VAL A 94 3.18 12.95 -4.27
N TRP A 95 3.49 13.14 -2.99
CA TRP A 95 4.35 14.21 -2.52
C TRP A 95 5.69 13.65 -2.04
N ILE A 96 6.79 14.36 -2.34
CA ILE A 96 8.14 14.00 -1.90
C ILE A 96 8.72 15.21 -1.19
N SER A 97 9.30 15.00 -0.01
CA SER A 97 9.94 16.07 0.75
C SER A 97 11.16 16.64 0.01
N PRO A 98 11.52 17.92 0.23
CA PRO A 98 12.68 18.54 -0.43
C PRO A 98 14.01 17.80 -0.21
N ASP A 99 14.19 17.20 0.98
CA ASP A 99 15.36 16.39 1.35
C ASP A 99 15.33 14.97 0.76
N LYS A 100 14.26 14.61 0.05
CA LYS A 100 14.04 13.31 -0.58
C LYS A 100 14.05 12.13 0.41
N ARG A 101 13.73 12.38 1.69
CA ARG A 101 13.67 11.34 2.73
C ARG A 101 12.26 10.91 3.10
N THR A 102 11.24 11.63 2.65
CA THR A 102 9.83 11.31 2.91
C THR A 102 9.05 11.28 1.61
N ILE A 103 8.21 10.27 1.45
CA ILE A 103 7.25 10.16 0.34
C ILE A 103 5.88 9.95 0.94
N LYS A 104 4.89 10.72 0.49
CA LYS A 104 3.48 10.55 0.85
C LYS A 104 2.69 10.15 -0.39
N PHE A 105 1.88 9.11 -0.25
CA PHE A 105 0.94 8.66 -1.27
C PHE A 105 -0.47 8.89 -0.75
N THR A 106 -1.28 9.62 -1.51
CA THR A 106 -2.64 9.98 -1.12
C THR A 106 -3.64 9.37 -2.09
N ASP A 107 -4.71 8.77 -1.59
CA ASP A 107 -5.83 8.29 -2.39
C ASP A 107 -7.17 8.75 -1.80
N ALA A 108 -7.83 9.65 -2.51
CA ALA A 108 -9.18 10.11 -2.17
C ALA A 108 -10.25 9.06 -2.47
N ASN A 109 -9.95 8.06 -3.31
CA ASN A 109 -10.88 7.02 -3.74
C ASN A 109 -10.36 5.62 -3.40
N CYS A 110 -9.77 5.45 -2.21
CA CYS A 110 -9.11 4.20 -1.81
C CYS A 110 -10.03 2.98 -1.99
N PRO A 111 -9.69 2.02 -2.88
CA PRO A 111 -10.56 0.90 -3.21
C PRO A 111 -10.58 -0.17 -2.10
N ILE A 112 -9.67 -0.10 -1.12
CA ILE A 112 -9.61 -1.05 -0.01
C ILE A 112 -10.70 -0.75 1.02
N CYS A 113 -10.89 0.53 1.38
CA CYS A 113 -11.83 0.95 2.41
C CYS A 113 -13.10 1.64 1.91
N GLU A 114 -13.34 1.66 0.59
CA GLU A 114 -14.57 2.22 0.06
C GLU A 114 -15.81 1.56 0.69
N GLY A 115 -16.72 2.38 1.20
CA GLY A 115 -17.94 1.91 1.86
C GLY A 115 -17.72 1.28 3.24
N VAL A 116 -16.56 1.53 3.87
CA VAL A 116 -16.27 1.15 5.26
C VAL A 116 -16.32 2.41 6.13
N LEU A 117 -16.94 2.29 7.31
CA LEU A 117 -16.93 3.28 8.37
C LEU A 117 -16.72 2.56 9.71
N ILE A 118 -15.71 3.00 10.46
CA ILE A 118 -15.32 2.50 11.79
C ILE A 118 -15.12 3.74 12.67
N ASP A 119 -16.08 4.00 13.56
CA ASP A 119 -16.14 5.19 14.40
C ASP A 119 -15.80 4.92 15.88
N ASP A 120 -15.53 3.66 16.23
CA ASP A 120 -15.29 3.19 17.60
C ASP A 120 -13.86 2.71 17.88
N MET A 121 -12.95 2.79 16.90
CA MET A 121 -11.54 2.36 17.03
C MET A 121 -10.55 3.48 16.66
N PRO A 122 -10.35 4.48 17.54
CA PRO A 122 -9.40 5.56 17.28
C PRO A 122 -7.97 5.01 17.10
N GLY A 123 -7.26 5.54 16.11
CA GLY A 123 -5.89 5.11 15.78
C GLY A 123 -5.79 3.87 14.88
N LEU A 124 -6.93 3.28 14.48
CA LEU A 124 -6.93 2.15 13.57
C LEU A 124 -6.44 2.57 12.17
N GLN A 125 -5.45 1.84 11.67
CA GLN A 125 -4.91 1.98 10.32
C GLN A 125 -5.54 0.90 9.44
N TYR A 126 -6.81 1.08 9.07
CA TYR A 126 -7.59 0.05 8.37
C TYR A 126 -6.94 -0.41 7.06
N CYS A 127 -6.16 0.43 6.37
CA CYS A 127 -5.44 0.08 5.14
C CYS A 127 -3.92 -0.09 5.36
N ALA A 128 -3.47 -0.45 6.57
CA ALA A 128 -2.06 -0.69 6.89
C ALA A 128 -1.40 -1.79 6.04
N LEU A 129 -2.20 -2.62 5.34
CA LEU A 129 -1.70 -3.59 4.36
C LEU A 129 -0.75 -2.92 3.35
N VAL A 130 -1.11 -1.72 2.85
CA VAL A 130 -0.31 -1.00 1.86
C VAL A 130 1.04 -0.57 2.45
N SER A 131 1.06 -0.13 3.71
CA SER A 131 2.31 0.15 4.42
C SER A 131 3.20 -1.09 4.52
N GLY A 132 2.62 -2.24 4.88
CA GLY A 132 3.38 -3.50 4.88
C GLY A 132 4.01 -3.82 3.52
N VAL A 133 3.24 -3.68 2.44
CA VAL A 133 3.73 -3.89 1.07
C VAL A 133 4.87 -2.93 0.75
N PHE A 134 4.74 -1.65 1.11
CA PHE A 134 5.80 -0.65 0.91
C PHE A 134 7.08 -1.01 1.67
N ASP A 135 6.98 -1.43 2.92
CA ASP A 135 8.13 -1.83 3.74
C ASP A 135 8.86 -3.04 3.13
N ALA A 136 8.12 -4.05 2.64
CA ALA A 136 8.69 -5.19 1.95
C ALA A 136 9.46 -4.75 0.70
N VAL A 137 8.88 -3.85 -0.10
CA VAL A 137 9.53 -3.35 -1.31
C VAL A 137 10.79 -2.57 -1.00
N MET A 138 10.77 -1.69 0.00
CA MET A 138 11.96 -0.93 0.40
C MET A 138 13.06 -1.85 0.91
N LYS A 139 12.73 -2.77 1.82
CA LYS A 139 13.70 -3.70 2.42
C LYS A 139 14.35 -4.61 1.37
N LEU A 140 13.57 -5.21 0.48
CA LEU A 140 14.09 -6.07 -0.59
C LEU A 140 14.94 -5.32 -1.62
N ARG A 141 14.86 -3.98 -1.65
CA ARG A 141 15.65 -3.12 -2.51
C ARG A 141 16.81 -2.45 -1.79
N GLY A 142 17.07 -2.83 -0.53
CA GLY A 142 18.21 -2.36 0.25
C GLY A 142 18.02 -0.98 0.88
N PHE A 143 16.80 -0.45 0.93
CA PHE A 143 16.51 0.78 1.64
C PHE A 143 16.05 0.47 3.06
N SER A 144 16.70 1.13 4.03
CA SER A 144 16.21 1.22 5.40
C SER A 144 15.09 2.27 5.41
N ALA A 145 13.84 1.85 5.28
CA ALA A 145 12.70 2.76 5.30
C ALA A 145 11.54 2.14 6.08
N GLU A 146 10.70 3.00 6.62
CA GLU A 146 9.49 2.60 7.33
C GLU A 146 8.29 3.36 6.79
N SER A 147 7.17 2.67 6.69
CA SER A 147 5.92 3.28 6.30
C SER A 147 4.80 3.08 7.31
N PHE A 148 3.83 3.99 7.31
CA PHE A 148 2.64 3.92 8.12
C PHE A 148 1.47 4.59 7.39
N GLN A 149 0.25 4.27 7.82
CA GLN A 149 -0.93 4.98 7.34
C GLN A 149 -1.15 6.20 8.23
N GLU A 150 -1.02 7.38 7.65
CA GLU A 150 -1.18 8.67 8.33
C GLU A 150 -2.66 9.05 8.48
N SER A 151 -3.48 8.72 7.48
CA SER A 151 -4.92 8.96 7.48
C SER A 151 -5.68 7.85 6.79
N CYS A 152 -6.95 7.62 7.16
CA CYS A 152 -7.80 6.62 6.55
C CYS A 152 -9.27 7.05 6.48
N ARG A 153 -9.85 6.94 5.27
CA ARG A 153 -11.28 7.18 5.07
C ARG A 153 -12.17 6.24 5.87
N ALA A 154 -11.70 5.02 6.16
CA ALA A 154 -12.45 4.07 6.98
C ALA A 154 -12.75 4.60 8.38
N VAL A 155 -11.89 5.46 8.94
CA VAL A 155 -12.02 6.01 10.30
C VAL A 155 -12.48 7.47 10.31
N GLY A 156 -13.00 7.95 9.18
CA GLY A 156 -13.63 9.27 9.07
C GLY A 156 -12.78 10.37 8.43
N ASP A 157 -11.55 10.09 7.99
CA ASP A 157 -10.75 11.09 7.27
C ASP A 157 -11.22 11.30 5.83
N ASP A 158 -10.86 12.43 5.21
CA ASP A 158 -11.22 12.74 3.82
C ASP A 158 -10.50 11.84 2.80
N VAL A 159 -9.26 11.43 3.11
CA VAL A 159 -8.37 10.69 2.21
C VAL A 159 -7.58 9.63 2.95
N CYS A 160 -7.15 8.59 2.23
CA CYS A 160 -6.14 7.65 2.74
C CYS A 160 -4.75 8.15 2.38
N THR A 161 -3.88 8.32 3.37
CA THR A 161 -2.49 8.74 3.16
C THR A 161 -1.53 7.71 3.75
N TRP A 162 -0.55 7.28 2.96
CA TRP A 162 0.55 6.45 3.43
C TRP A 162 1.86 7.21 3.31
N THR A 163 2.60 7.26 4.42
CA THR A 163 3.87 7.99 4.52
C THR A 163 4.99 6.99 4.64
N LEU A 164 6.01 7.11 3.78
CA LEU A 164 7.26 6.35 3.80
C LEU A 164 8.38 7.30 4.20
N THR A 165 9.19 6.89 5.16
CA THR A 165 10.34 7.65 5.65
C THR A 165 11.60 6.82 5.54
N LEU A 166 12.61 7.36 4.85
CA LEU A 166 13.96 6.79 4.81
C LEU A 166 14.61 6.96 6.20
N ARG A 167 15.07 5.85 6.76
CA ARG A 167 15.86 5.79 8.00
C ARG A 167 17.35 5.89 7.65
N GLU A 168 18.16 6.20 8.65
CA GLU A 168 19.63 6.20 8.51
C GLU A 168 20.17 4.78 8.31
#